data_AF-A0A7C3ARV0-F1
#
_entry.id   AF-A0A7C3ARV0-F1
#
_cell.length_a   1.000
_cell.length_b   1.000
_cell.length_c   1.000
_cell.angle_alpha   90.00
_cell.angle_beta   90.00
_cell.angle_gamma   90.00
#
_symmetry.space_group_name_H-M   'P 1'
#
loop_
_entity.id
_entity.type
_entity.pdbx_description
1 polymer ?
#
loop_
_entity_poly.entity_id
_entity_poly.type
_entity_poly.pdbx_seq_one_letter_code
_entity_poly.pdbx_strand_id
1 'polypeptide(L)'
;MKALKGEEMTGTDAEACAYLYAAALTQPMDHDWGQIYLYIATQTYGRWGKNEMPSDIAVDSISDYQLKDLNRLKEWLYRKRTQVRLERDRVERRQKREEEAE
;
A
#
# COMPACT_ATOMS: atom_id res chain seq x y z
N MET A 1 -2.25 6.94 -10.98
CA MET A 1 -2.47 7.81 -9.82
C MET A 1 -2.04 9.22 -10.18
N LYS A 2 -2.95 10.19 -10.15
CA LYS A 2 -2.59 11.60 -10.26
C LYS A 2 -2.25 12.09 -8.86
N ALA A 3 -0.99 12.46 -8.63
CA ALA A 3 -0.69 13.35 -7.51
C ALA A 3 -1.45 14.65 -7.76
N LEU A 4 -2.17 15.14 -6.74
CA LEU A 4 -2.58 16.53 -6.73
C LEU A 4 -1.30 17.37 -6.66
N LYS A 5 -1.24 18.41 -7.49
CA LYS A 5 -0.05 19.22 -7.78
C LYS A 5 0.62 19.68 -6.47
N GLY A 6 1.71 19.03 -6.07
CA GLY A 6 2.50 19.38 -4.88
C GLY A 6 2.64 18.28 -3.82
N GLU A 7 1.84 17.21 -3.87
CA GLU A 7 2.00 16.06 -2.96
C GLU A 7 2.96 15.01 -3.53
N GLU A 8 3.86 14.50 -2.69
CA GLU A 8 4.72 13.36 -3.06
C GLU A 8 3.85 12.15 -3.42
N MET A 9 4.19 11.45 -4.50
CA MET A 9 3.47 10.24 -4.87
C MET A 9 3.71 9.16 -3.82
N THR A 10 2.65 8.71 -3.15
CA THR A 10 2.67 7.64 -2.14
C THR A 10 1.88 6.41 -2.62
N GLY A 11 1.93 5.33 -1.82
CA GLY A 11 1.10 4.14 -2.00
C GLY A 11 -0.36 4.43 -1.64
N THR A 12 -1.28 3.67 -2.24
CA THR A 12 -2.73 3.80 -1.95
C THR A 12 -3.14 3.11 -0.66
N ASP A 13 -4.31 3.49 -0.13
CA ASP A 13 -5.01 2.73 0.92
C ASP A 13 -5.24 1.27 0.49
N ALA A 14 -5.57 1.02 -0.78
CA ALA A 14 -5.80 -0.32 -1.29
C ALA A 14 -4.52 -1.17 -1.29
N GLU A 15 -3.36 -0.58 -1.64
CA GLU A 15 -2.06 -1.25 -1.56
C GLU A 15 -1.67 -1.57 -0.12
N ALA A 16 -1.86 -0.60 0.79
CA ALA A 16 -1.62 -0.82 2.22
C ALA A 16 -2.56 -1.89 2.80
N CYS A 17 -3.84 -1.88 2.41
CA CYS A 17 -4.84 -2.86 2.84
C CYS A 17 -4.47 -4.27 2.39
N ALA A 18 -4.10 -4.45 1.11
CA ALA A 18 -3.67 -5.73 0.59
C ALA A 18 -2.38 -6.23 1.25
N TYR A 19 -1.41 -5.33 1.48
CA TYR A 19 -0.16 -5.67 2.15
C TYR A 19 -0.38 -6.11 3.60
N LEU A 20 -1.14 -5.34 4.38
CA LEU A 20 -1.44 -5.67 5.78
C LEU A 20 -2.23 -6.96 5.88
N TYR A 21 -3.23 -7.20 5.01
CA TYR A 21 -3.92 -8.49 4.96
C TYR A 21 -2.93 -9.65 4.79
N ALA A 22 -2.01 -9.57 3.84
CA ALA A 22 -1.00 -10.61 3.63
C ALA A 22 -0.04 -10.75 4.83
N ALA A 23 0.38 -9.64 5.44
CA ALA A 23 1.25 -9.66 6.61
C ALA A 23 0.58 -10.34 7.82
N ALA A 24 -0.72 -10.08 8.05
CA ALA A 24 -1.49 -10.67 9.14
C ALA A 24 -1.60 -12.20 9.05
N LEU A 25 -1.53 -12.77 7.83
CA LEU A 25 -1.53 -14.21 7.63
C LEU A 25 -0.22 -14.89 8.05
N THR A 26 0.87 -14.13 8.19
CA THR A 26 2.18 -14.65 8.57
C THR A 26 2.46 -14.52 10.06
N GLN A 27 1.91 -13.48 10.70
CA GLN A 27 2.05 -13.23 12.13
C GLN A 27 0.88 -12.40 12.65
N PRO A 28 0.49 -12.55 13.93
CA PRO A 28 -0.46 -11.64 14.55
C PRO A 28 0.04 -10.20 14.50
N MET A 29 -0.84 -9.28 14.15
CA MET A 29 -0.55 -7.84 14.26
C MET A 29 -0.67 -7.39 15.71
N ASP A 30 0.13 -6.38 16.07
CA ASP A 30 -0.13 -5.63 17.28
C ASP A 30 -1.40 -4.77 17.14
N HIS A 31 -1.79 -4.16 18.26
CA HIS A 31 -3.00 -3.35 18.33
C HIS A 31 -2.99 -2.19 17.33
N ASP A 32 -1.87 -1.49 17.17
CA ASP A 32 -1.81 -0.29 16.34
C ASP A 32 -1.89 -0.62 14.85
N TRP A 33 -1.17 -1.66 14.40
CA TRP A 33 -1.30 -2.12 13.02
C TRP A 33 -2.67 -2.74 12.74
N GLY A 34 -3.28 -3.38 13.74
CA GLY A 34 -4.68 -3.85 13.65
C GLY A 34 -5.66 -2.69 13.44
N GLN A 35 -5.55 -1.62 14.22
CA GLN A 35 -6.36 -0.41 14.07
C GLN A 35 -6.15 0.26 12.71
N ILE A 36 -4.88 0.38 12.27
CA ILE A 36 -4.55 0.92 10.95
C ILE A 36 -5.18 0.08 9.84
N TYR A 37 -5.10 -1.26 9.92
CA TYR A 37 -5.68 -2.17 8.93
C TYR A 37 -7.20 -2.02 8.84
N LEU A 38 -7.90 -2.04 9.98
CA LEU A 38 -9.35 -1.87 10.01
C LEU A 38 -9.77 -0.51 9.47
N TYR A 39 -9.04 0.55 9.82
CA TYR A 39 -9.31 1.89 9.30
C TYR A 39 -9.21 1.95 7.77
N ILE A 40 -8.10 1.49 7.18
CA ILE A 40 -7.94 1.51 5.72
C ILE A 40 -8.86 0.51 5.01
N ALA A 41 -9.22 -0.59 5.66
CA ALA A 41 -10.23 -1.52 5.16
C ALA A 41 -11.59 -0.82 5.07
N THR A 42 -12.03 -0.13 6.12
CA THR A 42 -13.26 0.70 6.11
C THR A 42 -13.27 1.72 4.99
N GLN A 43 -12.18 2.49 4.84
CA GLN A 43 -12.08 3.50 3.77
C GLN A 43 -12.08 2.87 2.37
N THR A 44 -11.38 1.74 2.18
CA THR A 44 -11.27 1.07 0.88
C THR A 44 -12.57 0.39 0.49
N TYR A 45 -13.24 -0.27 1.44
CA TYR A 45 -14.49 -0.98 1.22
C TYR A 45 -15.63 0.01 0.92
N GLY A 46 -15.71 1.12 1.66
CA GLY A 46 -16.67 2.19 1.40
C GLY A 46 -16.53 2.79 0.01
N ARG A 47 -15.28 2.97 -0.49
CA ARG A 47 -15.04 3.44 -1.86
C ARG A 47 -15.55 2.48 -2.94
N TRP A 48 -15.63 1.18 -2.66
CA TRP A 48 -16.17 0.20 -3.62
C TRP A 48 -17.70 0.23 -3.72
N GLY A 49 -18.39 0.83 -2.74
CA GLY A 49 -19.82 1.16 -2.83
C GLY A 49 -20.78 -0.03 -2.98
N LYS A 50 -20.29 -1.26 -2.76
CA LYS A 50 -21.09 -2.49 -2.88
C LYS A 50 -21.66 -2.97 -1.55
N ASN A 51 -21.05 -2.60 -0.43
CA ASN A 51 -21.44 -2.96 0.94
C ASN A 51 -20.78 -2.00 1.92
N GLU A 52 -21.33 -1.91 3.13
CA GLU A 52 -20.75 -1.21 4.27
C GLU A 52 -19.91 -2.17 5.12
N MET A 53 -18.90 -1.65 5.81
CA MET A 53 -18.19 -2.44 6.81
C MET A 53 -19.10 -2.68 8.01
N PRO A 54 -19.13 -3.91 8.57
CA PRO A 54 -19.85 -4.18 9.80
C PRO A 54 -19.42 -3.22 10.94
N SER A 55 -20.41 -2.65 11.63
CA SER A 55 -20.19 -1.57 12.60
C SER A 55 -19.39 -1.99 13.83
N ASP A 56 -19.33 -3.28 14.13
CA ASP A 56 -18.56 -3.86 15.24
C ASP A 56 -17.05 -3.89 14.97
N ILE A 57 -16.63 -3.84 13.71
CA ILE A 57 -15.21 -3.84 13.30
C ILE A 57 -14.79 -2.58 12.52
N ALA A 58 -15.75 -1.72 12.19
CA ALA A 58 -15.47 -0.49 11.47
C ALA A 58 -14.65 0.47 12.35
N VAL A 59 -13.52 0.94 11.81
CA VAL A 59 -12.71 1.99 12.42
C VAL A 59 -12.78 3.24 11.54
N ASP A 60 -13.42 4.30 12.05
CA ASP A 60 -13.63 5.55 11.32
C ASP A 60 -12.52 6.58 11.53
N SER A 61 -11.72 6.43 12.58
CA SER A 61 -10.62 7.34 12.89
C SER A 61 -9.46 6.60 13.55
N ILE A 62 -8.25 7.11 13.33
CA ILE A 62 -7.00 6.64 13.94
C ILE A 62 -6.25 7.83 14.52
N SER A 63 -5.37 7.57 15.47
CA SER A 63 -4.53 8.62 16.08
C SER A 63 -3.54 9.22 15.08
N ASP A 64 -3.03 10.42 15.37
CA ASP A 64 -1.96 11.05 14.58
C ASP A 64 -0.69 10.18 14.49
N TYR A 65 -0.44 9.36 15.50
CA TYR A 65 0.69 8.43 15.52
C TYR A 65 0.47 7.29 14.50
N GLN A 66 -0.69 6.64 14.57
CA GLN A 66 -1.09 5.60 13.62
C GLN A 66 -1.16 6.14 12.19
N LEU A 67 -1.61 7.39 12.00
CA LEU A 67 -1.62 8.05 10.70
C LEU A 67 -0.20 8.27 10.15
N LYS A 68 0.76 8.65 11.01
CA LYS A 68 2.18 8.77 10.61
C LYS A 68 2.75 7.42 10.17
N ASP A 69 2.44 6.35 10.89
CA ASP A 69 2.93 5.01 10.52
C ASP A 69 2.27 4.47 9.25
N LEU A 70 0.97 4.74 9.06
CA LEU A 70 0.30 4.47 7.79
C LEU A 70 0.95 5.22 6.62
N ASN A 71 1.29 6.51 6.80
CA ASN A 71 1.95 7.29 5.76
C ASN A 71 3.34 6.76 5.43
N ARG A 72 4.12 6.37 6.45
CA ARG A 72 5.42 5.69 6.26
C ARG A 72 5.28 4.38 5.50
N LEU A 73 4.27 3.57 5.82
CA LEU A 73 3.99 2.33 5.10
C LEU A 73 3.67 2.60 3.63
N LYS A 74 2.78 3.56 3.34
CA LYS A 74 2.42 3.94 1.97
C LYS A 74 3.61 4.45 1.17
N GLU A 75 4.47 5.26 1.80
CA GLU A 75 5.69 5.75 1.17
C GLU A 75 6.65 4.58 0.85
N TRP A 76 6.85 3.66 1.79
CA TRP A 76 7.67 2.48 1.59
C TRP A 76 7.13 1.59 0.44
N LEU A 77 5.83 1.34 0.40
CA LEU A 77 5.18 0.58 -0.68
C LEU A 77 5.40 1.24 -2.04
N TYR A 78 5.27 2.57 -2.12
CA TYR A 78 5.54 3.33 -3.33
C TYR A 78 6.98 3.18 -3.81
N ARG A 79 7.94 3.35 -2.90
CA ARG A 79 9.37 3.21 -3.19
C ARG A 79 9.68 1.79 -3.67
N LYS A 80 9.12 0.76 -3.02
CA LYS A 80 9.29 -0.65 -3.43
C LYS A 80 8.74 -0.92 -4.82
N ARG A 81 7.52 -0.49 -5.13
CA ARG A 81 6.94 -0.61 -6.47
C ARG A 81 7.80 0.07 -7.53
N THR A 82 8.37 1.23 -7.21
CA THR A 82 9.24 1.99 -8.13
C THR A 82 10.57 1.28 -8.35
N GLN A 83 11.20 0.75 -7.30
CA GLN A 83 12.43 -0.04 -7.39
C GLN A 83 12.26 -1.26 -8.28
N VAL A 84 11.22 -2.07 -8.04
CA VAL A 84 10.94 -3.28 -8.84
C VAL A 84 10.78 -2.95 -10.32
N ARG A 85 10.10 -1.85 -10.66
CA ARG A 85 9.96 -1.41 -12.07
C ARG A 85 11.31 -1.04 -12.67
N LEU A 86 12.10 -0.22 -11.98
CA LEU A 86 13.41 0.21 -12.47
C LEU A 86 14.39 -0.96 -12.64
N GLU A 87 14.36 -1.92 -11.72
CA GLU A 87 15.18 -3.14 -11.81
C GLU A 87 14.76 -4.00 -12.99
N ARG A 88 13.46 -4.22 -13.20
CA ARG A 88 12.96 -4.95 -14.36
C ARG A 88 13.38 -4.30 -15.68
N ASP A 89 13.20 -2.98 -15.81
CA ASP A 89 13.61 -2.24 -17.01
C ASP A 89 15.12 -2.32 -17.26
N ARG A 90 15.94 -2.37 -16.19
CA ARG A 90 17.40 -2.54 -16.31
C ARG A 90 17.76 -3.94 -16.79
N VAL A 91 17.08 -4.98 -16.28
CA VAL A 91 17.30 -6.37 -16.69
C VAL A 91 16.87 -6.56 -18.15
N GLU A 92 15.69 -6.06 -18.53
CA GLU A 92 15.18 -6.14 -19.92
C GLU A 92 16.14 -5.44 -20.91
N ARG A 93 16.65 -4.25 -20.57
CA ARG A 93 17.65 -3.55 -21.41
C ARG A 93 18.97 -4.30 -21.53
N ARG A 94 19.37 -5.03 -20.48
CA ARG A 94 20.59 -5.85 -20.51
C ARG A 94 20.41 -7.07 -21.41
N GLN A 95 19.31 -7.78 -21.25
CA GLN A 95 18.95 -8.93 -22.09
C GLN A 95 18.92 -8.55 -23.56
N LYS A 96 18.24 -7.44 -23.90
CA LYS A 96 18.19 -6.96 -25.29
C LYS A 96 19.56 -6.66 -25.90
N ARG A 97 20.50 -6.10 -25.12
CA ARG A 97 21.87 -5.84 -25.59
C ARG A 97 22.68 -7.13 -25.77
N GLU A 98 22.43 -8.14 -24.94
CA GLU A 98 23.06 -9.45 -25.05
C GLU A 98 22.52 -10.19 -26.29
N GLU A 99 21.21 -10.13 -26.55
CA GLU A 99 20.57 -10.70 -27.76
C GLU A 99 20.98 -9.98 -29.06
N GLU A 100 21.19 -8.66 -29.05
CA GLU A 100 21.67 -7.91 -30.23
C GLU A 100 23.17 -8.13 -30.53
N ALA A 101 23.93 -8.70 -29.59
CA ALA A 101 25.36 -8.96 -29.73
C ALA A 101 25.69 -10.41 -30.13
N GLU A 102 24.68 -11.29 -30.17
CA GLU A 102 24.74 -12.69 -30.65
C GLU A 102 24.27 -12.79 -32.11
#